data_AF-A0A919Y6R1-F1
#
_entry.id   AF-A0A919Y6R1-F1
#
_cell.length_a   1.000
_cell.length_b   1.000
_cell.length_c   1.000
_cell.angle_alpha   90.00
_cell.angle_beta   90.00
_cell.angle_gamma   90.00
#
_symmetry.space_group_name_H-M   'P 1'
#
loop_
_entity.id
_entity.type
_entity.pdbx_description
1 polymer ?
#
loop_
_entity_poly.entity_id
_entity_poly.type
_entity_poly.pdbx_seq_one_letter_code
_entity_poly.pdbx_strand_id
1 'polypeptide(L)'
;MPDWNLGSPYNYRVAAENDTGEGEYSELHDIWTLPSEPDSFDVAEVTTTEITAHWSSVPGEEGYVFLVNGEETEQLPTGSTEYTITSLTAGTTYKLGIKAVNRSGSGAVKILSVTTLPEAPVVVEDPRGGSSPLDRITLSMIGF
;
A
#
# COMPACT_ATOMS: atom_id res chain seq x y z
N MET A 1 24.99 -1.12 16.27
CA MET A 1 24.79 0.10 15.45
C MET A 1 23.76 0.96 16.15
N PRO A 2 23.75 2.30 16.00
CA PRO A 2 22.72 3.12 16.62
C PRO A 2 21.34 2.72 16.11
N ASP A 3 20.31 2.85 16.95
CA ASP A 3 18.92 2.65 16.56
C ASP A 3 18.41 3.94 15.88
N TRP A 4 18.53 3.99 14.55
CA TRP A 4 18.03 5.13 13.77
C TRP A 4 16.51 4.98 13.55
N ASN A 5 15.76 6.02 13.88
CA ASN A 5 14.36 6.15 13.53
C ASN A 5 14.23 6.33 12.02
N LEU A 6 13.30 5.61 11.41
CA LEU A 6 12.99 5.73 10.00
C LEU A 6 12.26 7.05 9.70
N GLY A 7 12.39 7.54 8.47
CA GLY A 7 11.78 8.79 8.01
C GLY A 7 12.20 10.04 8.80
N SER A 8 13.39 10.04 9.39
CA SER A 8 13.83 11.08 10.33
C SER A 8 15.12 11.78 9.85
N PRO A 9 15.24 13.11 10.08
CA PRO A 9 16.48 13.83 9.85
C PRO A 9 17.52 13.51 10.91
N TYR A 10 18.78 13.46 10.51
CA TYR A 10 19.93 13.36 11.39
C TYR A 10 21.07 14.23 10.87
N ASN A 11 21.98 14.62 11.78
CA ASN A 11 23.21 15.30 11.42
C ASN A 11 24.43 14.44 11.77
N TYR A 12 25.49 14.60 10.98
CA TYR A 12 26.79 13.99 11.25
C TYR A 12 27.92 14.98 10.99
N ARG A 13 29.08 14.74 11.61
CA ARG A 13 30.34 15.45 11.38
C ARG A 13 31.48 14.47 11.53
N VAL A 14 32.63 14.78 10.93
CA VAL A 14 33.81 13.92 10.94
C VAL A 14 35.03 14.70 11.43
N ALA A 15 35.91 14.05 12.17
CA ALA A 15 37.22 14.57 12.54
C ALA A 15 38.30 13.57 12.13
N ALA A 16 39.50 14.07 11.83
CA ALA A 16 40.65 13.22 11.59
C ALA A 16 41.33 12.86 12.91
N GLU A 17 41.76 11.62 13.08
CA GLU A 17 42.49 11.16 14.27
C GLU A 17 43.88 10.65 13.85
N ASN A 18 44.90 10.92 14.67
CA ASN A 18 46.23 10.35 14.56
C ASN A 18 46.78 9.97 15.94
N ASP A 19 48.00 9.42 15.99
CA ASP A 19 48.65 8.97 17.25
C ASP A 19 48.78 10.05 18.34
N THR A 20 48.66 11.33 17.98
CA THR A 20 48.75 12.46 18.92
C THR A 20 47.38 12.99 19.37
N GLY A 21 46.29 12.55 18.75
CA GLY A 21 44.91 12.89 19.13
C GLY A 21 43.96 13.13 17.95
N GLU A 22 42.75 13.55 18.30
CA GLU A 22 41.68 13.93 17.38
C GLU A 22 41.81 15.41 16.97
N GLY A 23 41.61 15.70 15.69
CA GLY A 23 41.58 17.05 15.13
C GLY A 23 40.22 17.74 15.32
N GLU A 24 40.06 18.90 14.69
CA GLU A 24 38.77 19.61 14.70
C GLU A 24 37.71 18.85 13.89
N TYR A 25 36.46 18.93 14.35
CA TYR A 25 35.33 18.41 13.60
C TYR A 25 35.02 19.26 12.37
N SER A 26 34.55 18.61 11.31
CA SER A 26 33.89 19.27 10.19
C SER A 26 32.61 19.98 10.63
N GLU A 27 32.06 20.79 9.72
CA GLU A 27 30.68 21.27 9.79
C GLU A 27 29.67 20.10 9.89
N LEU A 28 28.50 20.37 10.48
CA LEU A 28 27.39 19.43 10.52
C LEU A 28 26.78 19.27 9.12
N HIS A 29 26.51 18.02 8.75
CA HIS A 29 25.83 17.67 7.50
C HIS A 29 24.55 16.91 7.80
N ASP A 30 23.46 17.26 7.11
CA ASP A 30 22.16 16.61 7.28
C ASP A 30 21.99 15.41 6.36
N ILE A 31 21.40 14.35 6.88
CA ILE A 31 20.95 13.16 6.16
C ILE A 31 19.54 12.81 6.59
N TRP A 32 18.83 12.06 5.75
CA TRP A 32 17.51 11.53 6.06
C TRP A 32 17.55 10.02 5.98
N THR A 33 16.92 9.35 6.93
CA THR A 33 16.69 7.92 6.83
C THR A 33 15.55 7.64 5.84
N LEU A 34 15.55 6.44 5.27
CA LEU A 34 14.42 5.98 4.46
C LEU A 34 13.15 5.94 5.30
N PRO A 35 11.96 6.20 4.73
CA PRO A 35 10.69 5.99 5.42
C PRO A 35 10.51 4.52 5.83
N SER A 36 9.68 4.28 6.83
CA SER A 36 9.17 2.92 7.09
C SER A 36 8.13 2.52 6.04
N GLU A 37 7.73 1.26 6.06
CA GLU A 37 6.43 0.90 5.47
C GLU A 37 5.28 1.47 6.33
N PRO A 38 4.06 1.61 5.79
CA PRO A 38 2.89 1.94 6.59
C PRO A 38 2.61 0.89 7.69
N ASP A 39 2.24 1.31 8.90
CA ASP A 39 1.87 0.39 9.97
C ASP A 39 0.57 -0.38 9.66
N SER A 40 -0.43 0.28 9.06
CA SER A 40 -1.66 -0.35 8.55
C SER A 40 -1.77 -0.26 7.03
N PHE A 41 -2.36 -1.28 6.42
CA PHE A 41 -2.66 -1.30 4.99
C PHE A 41 -3.79 -2.30 4.76
N ASP A 42 -4.98 -1.77 4.53
CA ASP A 42 -6.23 -2.51 4.60
C ASP A 42 -7.18 -2.06 3.47
N VAL A 43 -8.25 -2.81 3.28
CA VAL A 43 -9.26 -2.52 2.26
C VAL A 43 -10.41 -1.75 2.89
N ALA A 44 -10.79 -0.63 2.27
CA ALA A 44 -11.99 0.11 2.60
C ALA A 44 -13.22 -0.43 1.85
N GLU A 45 -13.09 -0.73 0.56
CA GLU A 45 -14.20 -1.19 -0.29
C GLU A 45 -13.72 -2.15 -1.39
N VAL A 46 -14.56 -3.11 -1.75
CA VAL A 46 -14.33 -4.05 -2.86
C VAL A 46 -15.58 -4.18 -3.70
N THR A 47 -15.44 -4.01 -5.01
CA THR A 47 -16.48 -4.30 -6.00
C THR A 47 -16.01 -5.42 -6.94
N THR A 48 -16.75 -5.68 -8.01
CA THR A 48 -16.34 -6.61 -9.06
C THR A 48 -15.17 -6.08 -9.89
N THR A 49 -14.99 -4.75 -9.98
CA THR A 49 -14.02 -4.10 -10.86
C THR A 49 -13.15 -3.05 -10.19
N GLU A 50 -13.35 -2.81 -8.90
CA GLU A 50 -12.64 -1.77 -8.14
C GLU A 50 -12.28 -2.28 -6.74
N ILE A 51 -11.16 -1.80 -6.22
CA ILE A 51 -10.75 -1.97 -4.83
C ILE A 51 -10.30 -0.61 -4.31
N THR A 52 -10.84 -0.17 -3.18
CA THR A 52 -10.36 1.00 -2.44
C THR A 52 -9.53 0.51 -1.26
N ALA A 53 -8.26 0.90 -1.22
CA ALA A 53 -7.35 0.56 -0.14
C ALA A 53 -6.94 1.81 0.64
N HIS A 54 -6.73 1.66 1.95
CA HIS A 54 -6.29 2.73 2.82
C HIS A 54 -5.11 2.28 3.70
N TRP A 55 -4.28 3.22 4.12
CA TRP A 55 -3.09 2.96 4.94
C TRP A 55 -2.83 4.09 5.94
N SER A 56 -2.05 3.78 6.97
CA SER A 56 -1.57 4.78 7.92
C SER A 56 -0.49 5.68 7.29
N SER A 57 -0.52 6.97 7.62
CA SER A 57 0.57 7.89 7.23
C SER A 57 1.91 7.48 7.88
N VAL A 58 3.01 7.64 7.14
CA VAL A 58 4.38 7.33 7.56
C VAL A 58 5.15 8.62 7.89
N PRO A 59 5.86 8.70 9.04
CA PRO A 59 6.71 9.85 9.35
C PRO A 59 7.74 10.14 8.26
N GLY A 60 7.86 11.42 7.88
CA GLY A 60 8.87 11.88 6.91
C GLY A 60 8.65 11.40 5.48
N GLU A 61 7.45 10.92 5.15
CA GLU A 61 7.02 10.72 3.76
C GLU A 61 6.88 12.05 3.02
N GLU A 62 7.24 12.02 1.75
CA GLU A 62 6.99 13.08 0.76
C GLU A 62 6.06 12.55 -0.36
N GLY A 63 5.51 11.36 -0.19
CA GLY A 63 4.55 10.69 -1.07
C GLY A 63 4.53 9.17 -0.86
N TYR A 64 3.77 8.48 -1.71
CA TYR A 64 3.72 7.02 -1.75
C TYR A 64 3.79 6.49 -3.17
N VAL A 65 4.21 5.23 -3.32
CA VAL A 65 4.11 4.49 -4.58
C VAL A 65 3.22 3.28 -4.37
N PHE A 66 2.14 3.20 -5.15
CA PHE A 66 1.20 2.09 -5.14
C PHE A 66 1.63 1.02 -6.14
N LEU A 67 1.45 -0.25 -5.77
CA LEU A 67 1.79 -1.39 -6.60
C LEU A 67 0.60 -2.33 -6.77
N VAL A 68 0.47 -2.90 -7.96
CA VAL A 68 -0.48 -3.98 -8.27
C VAL A 68 0.29 -5.14 -8.85
N ASN A 69 0.16 -6.33 -8.24
CA ASN A 69 0.86 -7.55 -8.61
C ASN A 69 2.40 -7.40 -8.65
N GLY A 70 2.94 -6.49 -7.86
CA GLY A 70 4.37 -6.21 -7.76
C GLY A 70 4.90 -5.16 -8.75
N GLU A 71 4.04 -4.62 -9.63
CA GLU A 71 4.40 -3.53 -10.53
C GLU A 71 3.96 -2.19 -9.94
N GLU A 72 4.81 -1.16 -10.02
CA GLU A 72 4.45 0.20 -9.62
C GLU A 72 3.44 0.78 -10.61
N THR A 73 2.26 1.16 -10.11
CA THR A 73 1.15 1.63 -10.96
C THR A 73 0.88 3.12 -10.79
N GLU A 74 1.15 3.69 -9.61
CA GLU A 74 0.79 5.08 -9.31
C GLU A 74 1.76 5.72 -8.32
N GLN A 75 2.07 7.01 -8.52
CA GLN A 75 2.75 7.85 -7.55
C GLN A 75 1.74 8.79 -6.90
N LEU A 76 1.60 8.68 -5.58
CA LEU A 76 0.64 9.42 -4.81
C LEU A 76 1.32 10.59 -4.09
N PRO A 77 0.68 11.76 -4.03
CA PRO A 77 1.24 12.94 -3.39
C PRO A 77 1.40 12.76 -1.87
N THR A 78 2.16 13.67 -1.27
CA THR A 78 2.32 13.75 0.18
C THR A 78 0.96 13.82 0.89
N GLY A 79 0.81 13.08 1.98
CA GLY A 79 -0.40 13.02 2.79
C GLY A 79 -1.48 12.06 2.29
N SER A 80 -1.28 11.39 1.14
CA SER A 80 -2.19 10.36 0.67
C SER A 80 -2.28 9.18 1.65
N THR A 81 -3.50 8.75 1.95
CA THR A 81 -3.79 7.63 2.86
C THR A 81 -4.86 6.69 2.30
N GLU A 82 -5.30 6.91 1.06
CA GLU A 82 -6.30 6.11 0.37
C GLU A 82 -6.04 6.17 -1.15
N TYR A 83 -6.35 5.06 -1.83
CA TYR A 83 -6.35 4.99 -3.29
C TYR A 83 -7.31 3.91 -3.79
N THR A 84 -8.05 4.23 -4.86
CA THR A 84 -8.97 3.29 -5.53
C THR A 84 -8.35 2.81 -6.84
N ILE A 85 -8.12 1.50 -6.93
CA ILE A 85 -7.75 0.83 -8.17
C ILE A 85 -9.02 0.45 -8.92
N THR A 86 -9.08 0.76 -10.21
CA THR A 86 -10.23 0.47 -11.08
C THR A 86 -9.85 -0.49 -12.21
N SER A 87 -10.81 -0.84 -13.06
CA SER A 87 -10.62 -1.71 -14.23
C SER A 87 -10.09 -3.11 -13.88
N LEU A 88 -10.48 -3.62 -12.71
CA LEU A 88 -10.14 -4.97 -12.24
C LEU A 88 -11.09 -6.02 -12.83
N THR A 89 -10.66 -7.27 -12.84
CA THR A 89 -11.46 -8.42 -13.26
C THR A 89 -12.20 -9.00 -12.06
N ALA A 90 -13.47 -9.37 -12.23
CA ALA A 90 -14.29 -9.98 -11.19
C ALA A 90 -13.72 -11.32 -10.71
N GLY A 91 -13.92 -11.64 -9.43
CA GLY A 91 -13.47 -12.89 -8.80
C GLY A 91 -11.96 -13.15 -8.87
N THR A 92 -11.15 -12.11 -9.07
CA THR A 92 -9.71 -12.21 -9.30
C THR A 92 -8.94 -11.69 -8.09
N THR A 93 -7.93 -12.44 -7.64
CA THR A 93 -7.05 -12.02 -6.55
C THR A 93 -5.95 -11.12 -7.08
N TYR A 94 -5.81 -9.93 -6.47
CA TYR A 94 -4.75 -8.96 -6.71
C TYR A 94 -3.84 -8.85 -5.49
N LYS A 95 -2.54 -8.75 -5.73
CA LYS A 95 -1.54 -8.45 -4.70
C LYS A 95 -1.22 -6.96 -4.74
N LEU A 96 -1.85 -6.21 -3.86
CA LEU A 96 -1.64 -4.77 -3.70
C LEU A 96 -0.38 -4.54 -2.87
N GLY A 97 0.32 -3.45 -3.16
CA GLY A 97 1.49 -3.00 -2.41
C GLY A 97 1.52 -1.50 -2.25
N ILE A 98 2.12 -1.04 -1.15
CA ILE A 98 2.32 0.38 -0.88
C ILE A 98 3.67 0.59 -0.22
N LYS A 99 4.41 1.61 -0.65
CA LYS A 99 5.65 2.06 0.00
C LYS A 99 5.65 3.58 0.13
N ALA A 100 6.09 4.08 1.28
CA ALA A 100 6.34 5.51 1.47
C ALA A 100 7.66 5.89 0.80
N VAL A 101 7.74 7.13 0.30
CA VAL A 101 8.93 7.68 -0.35
C VAL A 101 9.29 9.03 0.25
N ASN A 102 10.58 9.33 0.31
CA ASN A 102 11.09 10.68 0.60
C ASN A 102 12.35 10.95 -0.22
N ARG A 103 12.97 12.12 -0.03
CA ARG A 103 14.23 12.51 -0.68
C ARG A 103 15.39 11.53 -0.54
N SER A 104 15.40 10.66 0.47
CA SER A 104 16.42 9.61 0.61
C SER A 104 16.10 8.34 -0.17
N GLY A 105 14.86 8.19 -0.64
CA GLY A 105 14.40 7.06 -1.44
C GLY A 105 13.11 6.44 -0.90
N SER A 106 12.88 5.19 -1.28
CA SER A 106 11.69 4.43 -0.86
C SER A 106 11.94 3.55 0.35
N GLY A 107 10.95 3.48 1.23
CA GLY A 107 10.90 2.49 2.31
C GLY A 107 10.58 1.07 1.82
N ALA A 108 10.40 0.15 2.76
CA ALA A 108 9.91 -1.19 2.48
C ALA A 108 8.47 -1.16 1.94
N VAL A 109 8.11 -2.20 1.18
CA VAL A 109 6.76 -2.37 0.63
C VAL A 109 5.91 -3.17 1.59
N LYS A 110 4.77 -2.62 1.99
CA LYS A 110 3.71 -3.38 2.65
C LYS A 110 2.77 -3.99 1.63
N ILE A 111 2.39 -5.24 1.82
CA ILE A 111 1.60 -6.02 0.86
C ILE A 111 0.25 -6.40 1.46
N LEU A 112 -0.78 -6.37 0.62
CA LEU A 112 -2.12 -6.85 0.92
C LEU A 112 -2.67 -7.66 -0.26
N SER A 113 -3.26 -8.83 -0.01
CA SER A 113 -3.92 -9.63 -1.05
C SER A 113 -5.43 -9.51 -0.92
N VAL A 114 -6.09 -9.17 -2.02
CA VAL A 114 -7.53 -8.87 -2.05
C VAL A 114 -8.15 -9.52 -3.27
N THR A 115 -9.33 -10.11 -3.13
CA THR A 115 -10.07 -10.71 -4.25
C THR A 115 -11.30 -9.86 -4.53
N THR A 116 -11.48 -9.45 -5.78
CA THR A 116 -12.69 -8.74 -6.23
C THR A 116 -13.92 -9.62 -6.08
N LEU A 117 -15.09 -8.98 -5.99
CA LEU A 117 -16.35 -9.73 -5.97
C LEU A 117 -16.52 -10.54 -7.26
N PRO A 118 -17.09 -11.76 -7.20
CA PRO A 118 -17.39 -12.52 -8.40
C PRO A 118 -18.52 -11.86 -9.20
N GLU A 119 -18.62 -12.19 -10.48
CA GLU A 119 -19.71 -11.73 -11.32
C GLU A 119 -21.05 -12.37 -10.89
N ALA A 120 -22.14 -11.65 -11.09
CA ALA A 120 -23.47 -12.15 -10.75
C ALA A 120 -23.79 -13.40 -11.60
N PRO A 121 -24.51 -14.40 -11.04
CA PRO A 121 -24.89 -15.58 -11.80
C PRO A 121 -25.80 -15.21 -12.97
N VAL A 122 -25.47 -15.70 -14.17
CA VAL A 122 -26.35 -15.57 -15.34
C VAL A 122 -27.48 -16.59 -15.20
N VAL A 123 -28.73 -16.13 -15.13
CA VAL A 123 -29.90 -17.03 -15.23
C VAL A 123 -29.92 -17.56 -16.66
N VAL A 124 -29.54 -18.82 -16.83
CA VAL A 124 -29.75 -19.53 -18.09
C VAL A 124 -31.23 -19.89 -18.14
N GLU A 125 -32.02 -19.15 -18.91
CA GLU A 125 -33.38 -19.62 -19.22
C GLU A 125 -33.28 -20.97 -19.94
N ASP A 126 -33.99 -21.98 -19.42
CA ASP A 126 -34.02 -23.31 -20.06
C ASP A 126 -34.51 -23.16 -21.50
N PRO A 127 -33.72 -23.52 -22.52
CA PRO A 127 -34.15 -23.45 -23.92
C PRO A 127 -35.36 -24.36 -24.22
N ARG A 128 -35.80 -25.19 -23.28
CA ARG A 128 -36.98 -26.07 -23.40
C ARG A 128 -38.19 -25.59 -22.61
N GLY A 129 -38.24 -24.35 -22.13
CA GLY A 129 -39.47 -23.69 -21.71
C GLY A 129 -40.38 -24.54 -20.81
N GLY A 130 -39.82 -25.10 -19.74
CA GLY A 130 -40.60 -25.75 -18.69
C GLY A 130 -40.55 -24.90 -17.43
N SER A 131 -41.55 -24.05 -17.19
CA SER A 131 -41.65 -23.42 -15.87
C SER A 131 -41.87 -24.51 -14.82
N SER A 132 -41.00 -24.58 -13.82
CA SER A 132 -41.29 -25.28 -12.57
C SER A 132 -41.04 -24.31 -11.42
N PRO A 133 -42.02 -24.06 -10.54
CA PRO A 133 -41.90 -23.05 -9.50
C PRO A 133 -41.19 -23.64 -8.29
N LEU A 134 -39.92 -23.34 -8.14
CA LEU A 134 -39.25 -23.40 -6.82
C LEU A 134 -38.36 -22.17 -6.67
N ASP A 135 -39.01 -21.02 -6.47
CA ASP A 135 -38.37 -19.87 -5.84
C ASP A 135 -37.93 -20.27 -4.42
N ARG A 136 -36.63 -20.52 -4.27
CA ARG A 136 -35.94 -20.37 -3.00
C ARG A 136 -34.64 -19.59 -3.23
N ILE A 137 -34.78 -18.31 -3.55
CA ILE A 137 -33.69 -17.35 -3.41
C ILE A 137 -33.48 -17.16 -1.91
N THR A 138 -32.39 -17.74 -1.37
CA THR A 138 -31.94 -17.40 -0.02
C THR A 138 -31.01 -16.20 -0.17
N LEU A 139 -31.53 -15.00 0.12
CA LEU A 139 -30.74 -13.77 0.17
C LEU A 139 -30.01 -13.74 1.53
N SER A 140 -28.73 -14.12 1.57
CA SER A 140 -27.90 -13.85 2.75
C SER A 140 -27.32 -12.45 2.63
N MET A 141 -27.97 -11.48 3.26
CA MET A 141 -27.31 -10.22 3.60
C MET A 141 -26.27 -10.53 4.68
N ILE A 142 -25.00 -10.25 4.42
CA ILE A 142 -23.99 -10.16 5.47
C ILE A 142 -23.86 -8.67 5.80
N GLY A 143 -24.18 -8.33 7.04
CA GLY A 143 -24.21 -6.97 7.57
C GLY A 143 -22.83 -6.37 7.83
N PHE A 144 -22.89 -5.05 8.02
CA PHE A 144 -21.89 -4.03 8.37
C PHE A 144 -20.55 -4.51 8.95
#